data_AF-A0AAQ4D3L2-F1
#
_entry.id   AF-A0AAQ4D3L2-F1
#
_cell.length_a   1.000
_cell.length_b   1.000
_cell.length_c   1.000
_cell.angle_alpha   90.00
_cell.angle_beta   90.00
_cell.angle_gamma   90.00
#
_symmetry.space_group_name_H-M   'P 1'
#
loop_
_entity.id
_entity.type
_entity.pdbx_description
1 polymer ?
#
loop_
_entity_poly.entity_id
_entity_poly.type
_entity_poly.pdbx_seq_one_letter_code
_entity_poly.pdbx_strand_id
1 'polypeptide(L)' 'MHPASFRYTLVGFSPELDWKPLNFVKPIARSRVCSACGLVRKRTALLPCMHVLCESCYAQCGQEGLHVCPLDGPAEERG' A
#
# COMPACT_ATOMS: atom_id res chain seq x y z
N MET A 1 -17.86 -23.72 0.11
CA MET A 1 -17.06 -22.50 0.34
C MET A 1 -16.16 -22.30 -0.86
N HIS A 2 -16.42 -21.30 -1.70
CA HIS A 2 -15.42 -20.89 -2.70
C HIS A 2 -14.20 -20.37 -1.94
N PRO A 3 -12.97 -20.80 -2.24
CA PRO A 3 -11.80 -20.18 -1.63
C PRO A 3 -11.85 -18.69 -1.96
N ALA A 4 -11.71 -17.83 -0.94
CA ALA A 4 -11.57 -16.41 -1.17
C ALA A 4 -10.45 -16.19 -2.19
N SER A 5 -10.74 -15.50 -3.29
CA SER A 5 -9.75 -15.21 -4.32
C SER A 5 -8.77 -14.17 -3.79
N PHE A 6 -7.57 -14.62 -3.41
CA PHE A 6 -6.48 -13.76 -2.97
C PHE A 6 -5.73 -13.19 -4.19
N ARG A 7 -6.43 -12.36 -4.97
CA ARG A 7 -5.88 -11.77 -6.20
C ARG A 7 -5.25 -10.41 -5.92
N TYR A 8 -3.94 -10.30 -6.16
CA TYR A 8 -3.19 -9.08 -5.92
C TYR A 8 -2.20 -8.80 -7.05
N THR A 9 -1.92 -7.52 -7.31
CA THR A 9 -0.85 -7.11 -8.23
C THR A 9 0.42 -6.82 -7.43
N LEU A 10 1.54 -7.40 -7.86
CA LEU A 10 2.86 -7.19 -7.28
C LEU A 10 3.65 -6.17 -8.10
N VAL A 11 4.47 -5.37 -7.43
CA VAL A 11 5.45 -4.49 -8.10
C VAL A 11 6.76 -4.46 -7.31
N GLY A 12 7.90 -4.50 -8.01
CA GLY A 12 9.24 -4.51 -7.43
C GLY A 12 9.71 -5.88 -6.94
N PHE A 13 9.01 -6.97 -7.30
CA PHE A 13 9.44 -8.33 -6.93
C PHE A 13 10.37 -8.95 -7.95
N SER A 14 9.90 -9.04 -9.19
CA SER A 14 10.67 -9.39 -10.36
C SER A 14 10.01 -8.79 -11.61
N PRO A 15 10.76 -8.41 -12.65
CA PRO A 15 10.20 -7.79 -13.85
C PRO A 15 9.13 -8.65 -14.55
N GLU A 16 9.22 -9.97 -14.43
CA GLU A 16 8.29 -10.91 -15.05
C GLU A 16 6.93 -10.94 -14.36
N LEU A 17 6.88 -10.61 -13.07
CA LEU A 17 5.67 -10.61 -12.24
C LEU A 17 5.08 -9.23 -12.04
N ASP A 18 5.89 -8.18 -12.21
CA ASP A 18 5.45 -6.82 -12.00
C ASP A 18 4.25 -6.45 -12.89
N TRP A 19 3.30 -5.72 -12.31
CA TRP A 19 2.07 -5.24 -12.95
C TRP A 19 1.09 -6.35 -13.37
N LYS A 20 1.37 -7.60 -13.02
CA LYS A 20 0.46 -8.72 -13.28
C LYS A 20 -0.33 -9.09 -12.02
N PRO A 21 -1.66 -9.25 -12.12
CA PRO A 21 -2.44 -9.78 -11.01
C PRO A 21 -2.17 -11.28 -10.84
N LEU A 22 -1.76 -11.69 -9.65
CA LEU A 22 -1.51 -13.08 -9.29
C LEU A 22 -2.53 -13.58 -8.26
N ASN A 23 -2.89 -14.85 -8.35
CA ASN A 23 -3.67 -15.53 -7.32
C ASN A 23 -2.73 -16.18 -6.32
N PHE A 24 -2.85 -15.81 -5.06
CA PHE A 24 -2.04 -16.37 -3.99
C PHE A 24 -2.72 -17.59 -3.38
N VAL A 25 -1.92 -18.62 -3.09
CA VAL A 25 -2.39 -19.84 -2.42
C VAL A 25 -2.81 -19.56 -0.97
N LYS A 26 -2.19 -18.55 -0.34
CA LYS A 26 -2.46 -18.14 1.03
C LYS A 26 -2.75 -16.63 1.09
N PRO A 27 -3.51 -16.16 2.09
CA PRO A 27 -3.70 -14.73 2.32
C PRO A 27 -2.36 -14.00 2.48
N ILE A 28 -2.27 -12.80 1.93
CA ILE A 28 -1.13 -11.91 2.16
C ILE A 28 -1.39 -11.10 3.43
N ALA A 29 -0.35 -10.88 4.23
CA ALA A 29 -0.42 -9.97 5.36
C ALA A 29 -0.79 -8.55 4.89
N ARG A 30 -1.80 -7.94 5.53
CA ARG A 30 -2.25 -6.58 5.19
C ARG A 30 -1.12 -5.55 5.24
N SER A 31 -0.13 -5.75 6.10
CA SER A 31 1.08 -4.91 6.18
C SER A 31 1.94 -4.88 4.92
N ARG A 32 1.72 -5.78 3.95
CA ARG A 32 2.42 -5.80 2.65
C ARG A 32 1.64 -5.14 1.51
N VAL A 33 0.37 -4.82 1.76
CA VAL A 33 -0.52 -4.21 0.76
C VAL A 33 -0.56 -2.72 1.04
N CYS A 34 -0.19 -1.90 0.05
CA CYS A 34 -0.33 -0.46 0.17
C CYS A 34 -1.82 -0.09 0.26
N SER A 35 -2.22 0.61 1.33
CA SER A 35 -3.57 1.13 1.52
C SER A 35 -3.97 2.14 0.45
N ALA A 36 -3.02 2.89 -0.12
CA ALA A 36 -3.32 3.91 -1.13
C ALA A 36 -3.48 3.35 -2.55
N CYS A 37 -2.60 2.42 -2.98
CA CYS A 37 -2.62 1.91 -4.36
C CYS A 37 -3.03 0.43 -4.48
N GLY A 38 -3.25 -0.28 -3.38
CA GLY A 38 -3.64 -1.69 -3.36
C GLY A 38 -2.56 -2.68 -3.80
N LEU A 39 -1.39 -2.19 -4.22
CA LEU A 39 -0.29 -3.02 -4.71
C LEU A 39 0.44 -3.71 -3.55
N VAL A 40 0.86 -4.94 -3.79
CA VAL A 40 1.79 -5.65 -2.91
C VAL A 40 3.22 -5.24 -3.25
N ARG A 41 3.95 -4.75 -2.27
CA ARG A 41 5.34 -4.26 -2.44
C ARG A 41 6.27 -4.95 -1.44
N LYS A 42 7.56 -5.04 -1.78
CA LYS A 42 8.59 -5.62 -0.89
C LYS A 42 8.76 -4.82 0.41
N ARG A 43 8.59 -3.51 0.33
CA ARG A 43 8.78 -2.57 1.44
C ARG A 43 7.57 -1.66 1.56
N THR A 44 7.12 -1.54 2.80
CA THR A 44 5.99 -0.71 3.21
C THR A 44 6.33 -0.04 4.54
N ALA A 45 5.75 1.13 4.77
CA ALA A 45 5.80 1.87 6.02
C ALA A 45 4.42 1.86 6.66
N LEU A 46 4.34 1.64 7.97
CA LEU A 46 3.14 1.85 8.76
C LEU A 46 3.18 3.27 9.31
N LEU A 47 2.17 4.08 8.98
CA LEU A 47 2.06 5.46 9.44
C LEU A 47 1.36 5.53 10.81
N PRO A 48 1.48 6.64 11.56
CA PRO A 48 0.79 6.83 12.84
C PRO A 48 -0.74 6.72 12.75
N CYS A 49 -1.34 7.09 11.62
CA CYS A 49 -2.77 6.88 11.33
C CYS A 49 -3.13 5.43 10.98
N MET A 50 -2.24 4.47 11.23
CA MET A 50 -2.39 3.02 10.99
C MET A 50 -2.52 2.59 9.53
N HIS A 51 -2.38 3.51 8.57
CA HIS A 51 -2.31 3.18 7.15
C HIS A 51 -0.95 2.65 6.74
N VAL A 52 -0.94 1.71 5.80
CA VAL A 52 0.27 1.10 5.25
C VAL A 52 0.54 1.70 3.89
N LEU A 53 1.69 2.31 3.66
CA LEU A 53 2.06 2.85 2.35
C LEU A 53 3.30 2.16 1.81
N CYS A 54 3.37 1.98 0.49
CA CYS A 54 4.61 1.58 -0.15
C CYS A 54 5.57 2.76 -0.30
N GLU A 55 6.86 2.48 -0.52
CA GLU A 55 7.90 3.51 -0.67
C GLU A 55 7.53 4.61 -1.70
N SER A 56 6.93 4.23 -2.83
CA SER A 56 6.50 5.20 -3.86
C SER A 56 5.38 6.13 -3.36
N CYS A 57 4.35 5.60 -2.69
CA CYS A 57 3.26 6.40 -2.14
C CYS A 57 3.73 7.23 -0.94
N TYR A 58 4.60 6.67 -0.10
CA TYR A 58 5.17 7.36 1.05
C TYR A 58 6.05 8.55 0.62
N ALA A 59 6.86 8.40 -0.43
CA ALA A 59 7.68 9.50 -0.96
C ALA A 59 6.82 10.66 -1.50
N GLN A 60 5.63 10.36 -2.03
CA GLN A 60 4.68 11.38 -2.48
C GLN A 60 4.05 12.15 -1.32
N CYS A 61 3.94 11.56 -0.12
CA CYS A 61 3.48 12.24 1.09
C CYS A 61 4.41 13.36 1.54
N GLY A 62 5.69 13.32 1.19
CA GLY A 62 6.72 14.23 1.71
C GLY A 62 6.94 15.50 0.89
N GLN A 63 6.14 15.77 -0.15
CA GLN A 63 6.39 16.90 -1.07
C GLN A 63 6.22 18.28 -0.41
N GLU A 64 5.56 18.39 0.75
CA GLU A 64 5.22 19.68 1.37
C GLU A 64 5.74 19.82 2.82
N GLY A 65 6.76 19.03 3.20
CA GLY A 65 7.40 19.10 4.53
C GLY A 65 6.60 18.48 5.68
N LEU A 66 5.31 18.23 5.50
CA LEU A 66 4.47 17.44 6.39
C LEU A 66 4.22 16.08 5.76
N HIS A 67 4.63 14.99 6.43
CA HIS A 67 4.34 13.63 6.00
C HIS A 67 2.86 13.30 6.25
N VAL A 68 1.97 13.89 5.46
CA VAL A 68 0.53 13.69 5.58
C VAL A 68 0.14 12.39 4.87
N CYS A 69 -0.60 11.54 5.56
CA CYS A 69 -1.14 10.34 4.95
C CYS A 69 -2.20 10.73 3.90
N PRO A 70 -2.12 10.23 2.66
CA PRO A 70 -3.05 10.60 1.58
C PRO A 70 -4.46 10.06 1.82
N LEU A 71 -4.63 9.18 2.82
CA LEU A 71 -5.90 8.59 3.21
C LEU A 71 -6.53 9.25 4.43
N ASP A 72 -5.72 9.89 5.27
CA ASP A 72 -6.17 10.55 6.51
C ASP A 72 -6.48 12.04 6.26
N GLY A 73 -5.93 12.60 5.17
CA GLY A 73 -6.02 14.02 4.84
C GLY A 73 -5.18 14.90 5.79
N PRO A 74 -4.92 16.17 5.44
CA PRO A 74 -4.43 17.11 6.43
C PRO A 74 -5.50 17.24 7.52
N ALA A 75 -5.09 17.22 8.79
CA ALA A 75 -5.98 17.61 9.87
C ALA A 75 -6.39 19.06 9.61
N GLU A 76 -7.57 19.26 9.04
CA GLU A 76 -8.11 20.60 8.88
C GLU A 76 -8.34 21.16 10.29
N GLU A 77 -7.46 22.07 10.71
CA GLU A 77 -7.69 22.92 11.87
C GLU A 77 -8.90 23.78 11.56
N ARG A 78 -10.07 23.30 11.94
CA ARG A 78 -11.32 24.07 11.92
C ARG A 78 -11.24 25.10 13.05
N GLY A 79 -10.58 26.22 12.77
CA GLY A 79 -10.67 27.50 13.48
C GLY A 79 -11.57 28.47 12.74
#